data_AF-A0A7V8Z4C4-F1
#
_entry.id   AF-A0A7V8Z4C4-F1
#
_cell.length_a   1.000
_cell.length_b   1.000
_cell.length_c   1.000
_cell.angle_alpha   90.00
_cell.angle_beta   90.00
_cell.angle_gamma   90.00
#
_symmetry.space_group_name_H-M   'P 1'
#
loop_
_entity.id
_entity.type
_entity.pdbx_description
1 polymer ?
#
loop_
_entity_poly.entity_id
_entity_poly.type
_entity_poly.pdbx_seq_one_letter_code
_entity_poly.pdbx_strand_id
1 'polypeptide(L)' 'MSQVRVHNFSISLDGFGTGDGITFDAPFGHAGERLHEWMFATRFWRSMVGDTGGTAGVDHSFADRHGVGIGAEIMGRGK' A
#
# COMPACT_ATOMS: atom_id res chain seq x y z
N MET A 1 -25.51 -1.27 -5.79
CA MET A 1 -24.75 -1.70 -6.99
C MET A 1 -23.27 -1.61 -6.62
N SER A 2 -22.44 -2.60 -6.96
CA SER A 2 -21.00 -2.55 -6.67
C SER A 2 -20.30 -1.50 -7.52
N GLN A 3 -19.23 -0.89 -6.98
CA GLN A 3 -18.40 0.08 -7.69
C GLN A 3 -17.01 -0.50 -7.94
N VAL A 4 -16.42 -0.14 -9.08
CA VAL A 4 -15.01 -0.41 -9.37
C VAL A 4 -14.22 0.86 -9.02
N ARG A 5 -13.17 0.72 -8.22
CA ARG A 5 -12.27 1.82 -7.85
C ARG A 5 -10.83 1.32 -7.75
N VAL A 6 -9.88 2.22 -8.03
CA VAL A 6 -8.51 2.06 -7.55
C VAL A 6 -8.52 2.39 -6.06
N HIS A 7 -7.98 1.50 -5.23
CA HIS A 7 -7.98 1.62 -3.77
C HIS A 7 -6.59 1.29 -3.24
N ASN A 8 -6.17 1.95 -2.15
CA ASN A 8 -4.85 1.77 -1.51
C ASN A 8 -3.66 1.82 -2.48
N PHE A 9 -3.61 2.85 -3.32
CA PHE A 9 -2.55 3.02 -4.32
C PHE A 9 -1.68 4.23 -3.98
N SER A 10 -0.37 4.00 -3.87
CA SER A 10 0.62 5.07 -3.77
C SER A 10 1.14 5.45 -5.15
N ILE A 11 1.39 6.74 -5.37
CA ILE A 11 1.98 7.26 -6.60
C ILE A 11 3.03 8.30 -6.26
N SER A 12 4.12 8.32 -7.01
CA SER A 12 5.13 9.38 -6.90
C SER A 12 4.59 10.71 -7.42
N LEU A 13 5.28 11.80 -7.08
CA LEU A 13 4.92 13.14 -7.52
C LEU A 13 4.95 13.30 -9.05
N ASP A 14 5.82 12.55 -9.72
CA ASP A 14 5.98 12.49 -11.17
C ASP A 14 5.15 11.39 -11.85
N GLY A 15 4.28 10.69 -11.11
CA GLY A 15 3.22 9.86 -11.69
C GLY A 15 3.52 8.36 -11.83
N PHE A 16 4.47 7.81 -11.08
CA PHE A 16 4.84 6.40 -11.10
C PHE A 16 4.37 5.64 -9.85
N GLY A 17 3.78 4.46 -10.04
CA GLY A 17 3.35 3.58 -8.94
C GLY A 17 4.42 2.60 -8.45
N THR A 18 5.58 2.56 -9.10
CA THR A 18 6.70 1.66 -8.81
C THR A 18 7.96 2.18 -9.48
N GLY A 19 9.13 1.68 -9.09
CA GLY A 19 10.40 1.97 -9.74
C GLY A 19 10.64 1.12 -10.99
N ASP A 20 11.58 1.57 -11.82
CA ASP A 20 12.12 0.80 -12.93
C ASP A 20 12.96 -0.41 -12.45
N GLY A 21 13.02 -1.46 -13.28
CA GLY A 21 13.80 -2.67 -13.00
C GLY A 21 13.12 -3.66 -12.05
N ILE A 22 11.79 -3.81 -12.14
CA ILE A 22 11.04 -4.79 -11.32
C ILE A 22 11.54 -6.21 -11.57
N THR A 23 11.89 -6.90 -10.50
CA THR A 23 12.22 -8.33 -10.50
C THR A 23 11.55 -9.01 -9.32
N PHE A 24 11.69 -10.34 -9.20
CA PHE A 24 11.16 -11.07 -8.04
C PHE A 24 11.81 -10.62 -6.72
N ASP A 25 13.12 -10.32 -6.74
CA ASP A 25 13.86 -9.87 -5.56
C ASP A 25 13.74 -8.35 -5.32
N ALA A 26 13.28 -7.60 -6.33
CA ALA A 26 13.04 -6.16 -6.26
C ALA A 26 11.63 -5.83 -6.80
N PRO A 27 10.56 -6.14 -6.04
CA PRO A 27 9.18 -6.00 -6.51
C PRO A 27 8.77 -4.56 -6.85
N PHE A 28 9.46 -3.56 -6.27
CA PHE A 28 9.26 -2.14 -6.56
C PHE A 28 10.42 -1.51 -7.35
N GLY A 29 11.28 -2.34 -7.96
CA GLY A 29 12.45 -1.88 -8.69
C GLY A 29 13.37 -1.01 -7.82
N HIS A 30 14.03 -0.04 -8.46
CA HIS A 30 14.97 0.87 -7.77
C HIS A 30 14.31 1.80 -6.74
N ALA A 31 12.98 1.97 -6.78
CA ALA A 31 12.26 2.82 -5.84
C ALA A 31 12.14 2.18 -4.45
N GLY A 32 12.29 0.85 -4.36
CA GLY A 32 12.10 0.09 -3.13
C GLY A 32 10.75 0.42 -2.48
N GLU A 33 10.74 0.53 -1.17
CA GLU A 33 9.51 0.74 -0.40
C GLU A 33 9.11 2.21 -0.19
N ARG A 34 9.80 3.16 -0.83
CA ARG A 34 9.67 4.60 -0.54
C ARG A 34 8.24 5.14 -0.68
N LEU A 35 7.45 4.55 -1.59
CA LEU A 35 6.05 4.93 -1.80
C LEU A 35 5.10 4.42 -0.68
N HIS A 36 5.55 3.49 0.16
CA HIS A 36 4.75 2.85 1.22
C HIS A 36 5.20 3.23 2.64
N GLU A 37 6.31 3.95 2.80
CA GLU A 37 6.87 4.32 4.12
C GLU A 37 5.86 5.01 5.05
N TRP A 38 4.97 5.84 4.50
CA TRP A 38 3.89 6.51 5.24
C TRP A 38 2.99 5.51 5.99
N MET A 39 2.76 4.33 5.41
CA MET A 39 1.91 3.29 5.96
C MET A 39 2.64 2.48 7.04
N PHE A 40 3.95 2.27 6.92
CA PHE A 40 4.70 1.38 7.82
C PHE A 40 4.76 1.83 9.28
N ALA A 41 4.65 3.14 9.51
CA ALA A 41 4.59 3.73 10.83
C ALA A 41 3.23 3.54 11.52
N THR A 42 2.19 3.18 10.77
CA THR A 42 0.82 3.09 11.28
C THR A 42 0.60 1.84 12.13
N ARG A 43 -0.36 1.94 13.06
CA ARG A 43 -0.85 0.76 13.80
C ARG A 43 -1.41 -0.33 12.89
N PHE A 44 -2.05 0.07 11.80
CA PHE A 44 -2.59 -0.86 10.79
C PHE A 44 -1.48 -1.78 10.25
N TRP A 45 -0.37 -1.20 9.78
CA TRP A 45 0.75 -2.00 9.26
C TRP A 45 1.39 -2.85 10.35
N ARG A 46 1.65 -2.27 11.53
CA ARG A 46 2.24 -3.00 12.66
C ARG A 46 1.42 -4.23 13.01
N SER A 47 0.10 -4.08 13.12
CA SER A 47 -0.80 -5.21 13.36
C SER A 47 -0.76 -6.25 12.23
N MET A 48 -0.66 -5.82 10.97
CA MET A 48 -0.58 -6.72 9.81
C MET A 48 0.66 -7.62 9.84
N VAL A 49 1.80 -7.09 10.29
CA VAL A 49 3.07 -7.84 10.38
C VAL A 49 3.26 -8.54 11.75
N GLY A 50 2.27 -8.49 12.64
CA GLY A 50 2.32 -9.13 13.95
C GLY A 50 3.03 -8.33 15.06
N ASP A 51 3.33 -7.06 14.80
CA ASP A 51 3.94 -6.14 15.76
C ASP A 51 2.90 -5.39 16.61
N THR A 52 3.36 -4.81 17.72
CA THR A 52 2.56 -3.89 18.55
C THR A 52 2.96 -2.42 18.31
N GLY A 53 2.09 -1.49 18.71
CA GLY A 53 2.35 -0.05 18.61
C GLY A 53 1.94 0.56 17.26
N GLY A 54 2.65 1.61 16.85
CA GLY A 54 2.34 2.39 15.63
C GLY A 54 1.43 3.59 15.86
N THR A 55 1.49 4.53 14.92
CA THR A 55 0.72 5.78 14.97
C THR A 55 -0.77 5.53 14.69
N ALA A 56 -1.62 6.39 15.25
CA ALA A 56 -3.08 6.38 15.02
C ALA A 56 -3.57 7.68 14.36
N GLY A 57 -2.69 8.39 13.65
CA GLY A 57 -2.97 9.66 13.00
C GLY A 57 -3.65 9.52 11.64
N VAL A 58 -3.53 10.57 10.81
CA VAL A 58 -4.17 10.64 9.47
C VAL A 58 -3.78 9.44 8.61
N ASP A 59 -2.49 9.12 8.50
CA ASP A 59 -2.00 7.97 7.75
C ASP A 59 -2.66 6.66 8.19
N HIS A 60 -2.77 6.44 9.51
CA HIS A 60 -3.47 5.25 10.02
C HIS A 60 -4.95 5.25 9.65
N SER A 61 -5.62 6.40 9.70
CA SER A 61 -7.04 6.50 9.35
C SER A 61 -7.32 6.18 7.87
N PHE A 62 -6.34 6.38 6.99
CA PHE A 62 -6.41 5.94 5.60
C PHE A 62 -6.04 4.46 5.47
N ALA A 63 -4.93 4.03 6.07
CA ALA A 63 -4.44 2.65 5.99
C ALA A 63 -5.44 1.63 6.57
N ASP A 64 -6.10 1.94 7.69
CA ASP A 64 -7.08 1.05 8.32
C ASP A 64 -8.32 0.78 7.46
N ARG A 65 -8.56 1.60 6.43
CA ARG A 65 -9.64 1.39 5.45
C ARG A 65 -9.24 0.44 4.33
N HIS A 66 -8.10 -0.23 4.43
CA HIS A 66 -7.55 -1.05 3.36
C HIS A 66 -8.57 -2.06 2.81
N GLY A 67 -9.25 -2.81 3.69
CA GLY A 67 -10.23 -3.83 3.31
C GLY A 67 -11.70 -3.43 3.50
N VAL A 68 -12.00 -2.27 4.09
CA VAL A 68 -13.37 -1.91 4.45
C VAL A 68 -14.22 -1.66 3.19
N GLY A 69 -15.25 -2.48 3.02
CA GLY A 69 -16.15 -2.41 1.85
C GLY A 69 -15.54 -2.94 0.55
N ILE A 70 -14.41 -3.65 0.60
CA ILE A 70 -13.80 -4.32 -0.54
C ILE A 70 -14.17 -5.81 -0.51
N GLY A 71 -15.02 -6.25 -1.45
CA GLY A 71 -15.44 -7.65 -1.56
C GLY A 71 -14.56 -8.51 -2.47
N ALA A 72 -13.79 -7.88 -3.37
CA ALA A 72 -12.85 -8.54 -4.28
C ALA A 72 -11.75 -7.57 -4.70
N GLU A 73 -10.55 -8.08 -4.95
CA GLU A 73 -9.41 -7.35 -5.51
C GLU A 73 -9.02 -7.97 -6.87
N ILE A 74 -8.72 -7.13 -7.86
CA ILE A 74 -8.23 -7.56 -9.18
C ILE A 74 -6.81 -7.01 -9.35
N MET A 75 -5.87 -7.86 -9.70
CA MET A 75 -4.44 -7.55 -9.70
C MET A 75 -3.77 -7.98 -10.99
N GLY A 76 -2.78 -7.20 -11.45
CA GLY A 76 -1.90 -7.62 -12.53
C GLY A 76 -0.87 -8.66 -12.04
N ARG A 77 -0.32 -9.45 -12.97
CA ARG A 77 0.71 -10.47 -12.67
C ARG A 77 1.98 -9.90 -12.02
N GLY A 78 2.29 -8.63 -12.28
CA GLY A 78 3.49 -7.96 -11.77
C GLY A 78 3.27 -7.18 -10.47
N LYS A 79 2.15 -7.39 -9.78
CA LYS A 79 1.97 -6.93 -8.39
C LYS A 79 2.72 -7.85 -7.43
#